data_AF-A0A4Q5TP13-F1
#
_entry.id   AF-A0A4Q5TP13-F1
#
_cell.length_a   1.000
_cell.length_b   1.000
_cell.length_c   1.000
_cell.angle_alpha   90.00
_cell.angle_beta   90.00
_cell.angle_gamma   90.00
#
_symmetry.space_group_name_H-M   'P 1'
#
loop_
_entity.id
_entity.type
_entity.pdbx_description
1 polymer ?
#
loop_
_entity_poly.entity_id
_entity_poly.type
_entity_poly.pdbx_seq_one_letter_code
_entity_poly.pdbx_strand_id
1 'polypeptide(L)'
;MVPVQLIKKGNLDALGKHFMKVGFEFFFLNEIGKSYEFIRLGLSILTCDCERGSWKMDTSNISFGLPTSYNFVSLEYHFCKAVILSYHEDKKSLYVALDSIENYLTEGEDGLGFYVKGRILTVLEQYDTAKDSYDISLNLEHSSRTTYRLGRLKEQFLQTFGLDDLFKAYTENPSSGCCCRVLKEHSMKREILPLLNANTEGNILIAGFVSSDDPWQLQRDLESQMSLDELSSHRQFTNAQRIMNEFVEFVSINKDVFIPVNVEEDYDDYDDYGDSSDYYDNEPDYDEMYFDAMTDGQLGSYDEFTERGGNSDWIDDWAGR
;
A
#
# COMPACT_ATOMS: atom_id res chain seq x y z
N MET A 1 -17.84 15.67 -6.34
CA MET A 1 -16.96 16.87 -6.38
C MET A 1 -16.21 16.81 -7.71
N VAL A 2 -16.11 17.92 -8.44
CA VAL A 2 -15.43 17.93 -9.75
C VAL A 2 -13.91 17.89 -9.53
N PRO A 3 -13.10 17.15 -10.33
CA PRO A 3 -11.64 17.06 -10.14
C PRO A 3 -10.93 18.40 -9.96
N VAL A 4 -11.39 19.44 -10.66
CA VAL A 4 -10.87 20.82 -10.54
C VAL A 4 -10.97 21.35 -9.10
N GLN A 5 -12.04 21.06 -8.38
CA GLN A 5 -12.23 21.49 -6.99
C GLN A 5 -11.26 20.76 -6.05
N LEU A 6 -10.95 19.49 -6.32
CA LEU A 6 -10.01 18.71 -5.51
C LEU A 6 -8.58 19.22 -5.67
N ILE A 7 -8.17 19.55 -6.90
CA ILE A 7 -6.86 20.13 -7.21
C ILE A 7 -6.68 21.47 -6.47
N LYS A 8 -7.67 22.37 -6.57
CA LYS A 8 -7.61 23.67 -5.89
C LYS A 8 -7.49 23.56 -4.36
N LYS A 9 -8.09 22.52 -3.78
CA LYS A 9 -8.04 22.26 -2.33
C LYS A 9 -6.78 21.50 -1.90
N GLY A 10 -5.94 21.04 -2.83
CA GLY A 10 -4.82 20.15 -2.53
C GLY A 10 -5.27 18.81 -1.92
N ASN A 11 -6.51 18.36 -2.17
CA ASN A 11 -7.01 17.10 -1.64
C ASN A 11 -6.62 15.94 -2.58
N LEU A 12 -5.33 15.60 -2.54
CA LEU A 12 -4.72 14.60 -3.42
C LEU A 12 -5.28 13.20 -3.16
N ASP A 13 -5.52 12.80 -1.92
CA ASP A 13 -6.09 11.48 -1.61
C ASP A 13 -7.49 11.30 -2.24
N ALA A 14 -8.35 12.31 -2.15
CA ALA A 14 -9.67 12.26 -2.79
C ALA A 14 -9.57 12.28 -4.33
N LEU A 15 -8.58 12.99 -4.89
CA LEU A 15 -8.33 13.03 -6.33
C LEU A 15 -7.83 11.68 -6.85
N GLY A 16 -6.85 11.06 -6.18
CA GLY A 16 -6.37 9.73 -6.53
C GLY A 16 -7.48 8.68 -6.45
N LYS A 17 -8.29 8.70 -5.38
CA LYS A 17 -9.46 7.82 -5.25
C LYS A 17 -10.51 8.04 -6.34
N HIS A 18 -10.70 9.28 -6.81
CA HIS A 18 -11.58 9.56 -7.94
C HIS A 18 -11.07 8.87 -9.22
N PHE A 19 -9.77 8.98 -9.52
CA PHE A 19 -9.18 8.32 -10.68
C PHE A 19 -9.20 6.80 -10.55
N MET A 20 -8.93 6.25 -9.37
CA MET A 20 -9.09 4.81 -9.11
C MET A 20 -10.50 4.32 -9.43
N LYS A 21 -11.53 5.06 -8.97
CA LYS A 21 -12.92 4.74 -9.26
C LYS A 21 -13.20 4.74 -10.77
N VAL A 22 -12.81 5.80 -11.48
CA VAL A 22 -13.00 5.90 -12.94
C VAL A 22 -12.25 4.79 -13.68
N GLY A 23 -11.04 4.45 -13.23
CA GLY A 23 -10.25 3.35 -13.77
C GLY A 23 -10.94 1.99 -13.61
N PHE A 24 -11.57 1.73 -12.47
CA PHE A 24 -12.36 0.52 -12.24
C PHE A 24 -13.60 0.51 -13.16
N GLU A 25 -14.29 1.64 -13.30
CA GLU A 25 -15.42 1.82 -14.23
C GLU A 25 -15.03 1.41 -15.67
N PHE A 26 -13.87 1.87 -16.16
CA PHE A 26 -13.37 1.49 -17.48
C PHE A 26 -13.00 0.01 -17.61
N PHE A 27 -12.50 -0.62 -16.54
CA PHE A 27 -12.21 -2.05 -16.55
C PHE A 27 -13.49 -2.86 -16.83
N PHE A 28 -14.58 -2.51 -16.14
CA PHE A 28 -15.88 -3.18 -16.32
C PHE A 28 -16.54 -2.90 -17.67
N LEU A 29 -16.18 -1.79 -18.32
CA LEU A 29 -16.58 -1.49 -19.70
C LEU A 29 -15.66 -2.15 -20.74
N ASN A 30 -14.70 -2.97 -20.32
CA ASN A 30 -13.68 -3.61 -21.15
C ASN A 30 -12.80 -2.61 -21.93
N GLU A 31 -12.64 -1.39 -21.39
CA GLU A 31 -11.76 -0.34 -21.92
C GLU A 31 -10.40 -0.37 -21.20
N ILE A 32 -9.67 -1.49 -21.34
CA ILE A 32 -8.48 -1.81 -20.55
C ILE A 32 -7.41 -0.73 -20.59
N GLY A 33 -7.09 -0.18 -21.76
CA GLY A 33 -6.08 0.89 -21.87
C GLY A 33 -6.44 2.14 -21.06
N LYS A 34 -7.72 2.54 -21.04
CA LYS A 34 -8.17 3.66 -20.20
C LYS A 34 -8.14 3.30 -18.72
N SER A 35 -8.59 2.08 -18.39
CA SER A 35 -8.53 1.58 -17.01
C SER A 35 -7.13 1.68 -16.44
N TYR A 36 -6.14 1.19 -17.19
CA TYR A 36 -4.73 1.22 -16.84
C TYR A 36 -4.23 2.64 -16.56
N GLU A 37 -4.45 3.57 -17.49
CA GLU A 37 -4.03 4.98 -17.31
C GLU A 37 -4.65 5.62 -16.07
N PHE A 38 -5.96 5.43 -15.85
CA PHE A 38 -6.67 5.99 -14.71
C PHE A 38 -6.27 5.35 -13.38
N ILE A 39 -6.07 4.04 -13.34
CA ILE A 39 -5.58 3.35 -12.14
C ILE A 39 -4.16 3.80 -11.81
N ARG A 40 -3.25 3.86 -12.79
CA ARG A 40 -1.88 4.34 -12.57
C ARG A 40 -1.85 5.75 -12.05
N LEU A 41 -2.62 6.66 -12.67
CA LEU A 41 -2.75 8.04 -12.21
C LEU A 41 -3.36 8.13 -10.81
N GLY A 42 -4.35 7.28 -10.51
CA GLY A 42 -4.96 7.21 -9.20
C GLY A 42 -3.95 6.81 -8.13
N LEU A 43 -3.23 5.71 -8.37
CA LEU A 43 -2.17 5.23 -7.50
C LEU A 43 -1.09 6.31 -7.34
N SER A 44 -0.58 6.91 -8.41
CA SER A 44 0.54 7.88 -8.34
C SER A 44 0.23 9.14 -7.52
N ILE A 45 -1.04 9.42 -7.23
CA ILE A 45 -1.46 10.61 -6.48
C ILE A 45 -1.80 10.30 -5.02
N LEU A 46 -2.49 9.19 -4.75
CA LEU A 46 -2.97 8.88 -3.41
C LEU A 46 -1.83 8.44 -2.49
N THR A 47 -1.93 8.73 -1.19
CA THR A 47 -1.08 8.10 -0.16
C THR A 47 -1.74 6.85 0.40
N CYS A 48 -3.05 6.88 0.64
CA CYS A 48 -3.79 5.74 1.19
C CYS A 48 -4.87 5.24 0.24
N ASP A 49 -4.73 3.99 -0.17
CA ASP A 49 -5.65 3.24 -1.03
C ASP A 49 -6.61 2.36 -0.22
N CYS A 50 -6.90 2.67 1.05
CA CYS A 50 -7.94 1.91 1.77
C CYS A 50 -9.33 2.18 1.18
N GLU A 51 -10.27 1.24 1.37
CA GLU A 51 -11.63 1.28 0.81
C GLU A 51 -12.50 2.42 1.36
N ARG A 52 -12.05 3.09 2.43
CA ARG A 52 -12.75 4.24 3.02
C ARG A 52 -12.88 5.35 1.98
N GLY A 53 -14.12 5.82 1.79
CA GLY A 53 -14.48 6.82 0.78
C GLY A 53 -15.28 6.25 -0.40
N SER A 54 -15.69 4.98 -0.34
CA SER A 54 -16.65 4.36 -1.28
C SER A 54 -16.24 4.51 -2.75
N TRP A 55 -14.94 4.42 -3.01
CA TRP A 55 -14.38 4.46 -4.36
C TRP A 55 -14.26 3.06 -4.96
N LYS A 56 -14.14 2.02 -4.12
CA LYS A 56 -14.18 0.61 -4.53
C LYS A 56 -15.59 0.27 -5.02
N MET A 57 -15.67 -0.27 -6.24
CA MET A 57 -16.90 -0.84 -6.78
C MET A 57 -17.14 -2.23 -6.22
N ASP A 58 -18.39 -2.69 -6.25
CA ASP A 58 -18.69 -4.07 -5.93
C ASP A 58 -18.08 -4.99 -7.00
N THR A 59 -17.04 -5.72 -6.61
CA THR A 59 -16.29 -6.65 -7.47
C THR A 59 -16.74 -8.11 -7.28
N SER A 60 -17.78 -8.36 -6.48
CA SER A 60 -18.26 -9.72 -6.17
C SER A 60 -18.72 -10.51 -7.40
N ASN A 61 -19.08 -9.82 -8.48
CA ASN A 61 -19.50 -10.41 -9.76
C ASN A 61 -18.39 -10.47 -10.81
N ILE A 62 -17.13 -10.15 -10.47
CA ILE A 62 -16.02 -10.35 -11.41
C ILE A 62 -15.86 -11.85 -11.62
N SER A 63 -16.28 -12.30 -12.79
CA SER A 63 -15.86 -13.58 -13.35
C SER A 63 -14.33 -13.61 -13.36
N PHE A 64 -13.73 -14.50 -12.55
CA PHE A 64 -12.29 -14.83 -12.59
C PHE A 64 -11.84 -15.24 -14.00
N GLY A 65 -12.79 -15.72 -14.82
CA GLY A 65 -12.64 -15.96 -16.24
C GLY A 65 -12.49 -14.65 -17.02
N LEU A 66 -11.30 -14.48 -17.58
CA LEU A 66 -10.92 -13.58 -18.67
C LEU A 66 -12.02 -13.43 -19.75
N PRO A 67 -11.98 -12.34 -20.57
CA PRO A 67 -12.66 -12.36 -21.85
C PRO A 67 -12.17 -13.58 -22.65
N THR A 68 -13.07 -14.52 -22.91
CA THR A 68 -12.84 -15.82 -23.57
C THR A 68 -12.48 -15.72 -25.06
N SER A 69 -12.18 -14.53 -25.56
CA SER A 69 -11.68 -14.34 -26.93
C SER A 69 -10.16 -14.39 -26.94
N TYR A 70 -9.65 -15.57 -27.26
CA TYR A 70 -8.25 -15.88 -27.55
C TYR A 70 -7.48 -14.77 -28.30
N ASN A 71 -6.22 -14.61 -27.87
CA ASN A 71 -5.09 -13.86 -28.44
C ASN A 71 -4.85 -12.43 -27.89
N PHE A 72 -3.85 -12.39 -26.99
CA PHE A 72 -3.18 -11.25 -26.37
C PHE A 72 -3.97 -10.56 -25.25
N VAL A 73 -3.95 -11.19 -24.07
CA VAL A 73 -4.13 -10.45 -22.81
C VAL A 73 -2.96 -9.48 -22.69
N SER A 74 -3.23 -8.18 -22.70
CA SER A 74 -2.17 -7.18 -22.69
C SER A 74 -1.57 -7.01 -21.29
N LEU A 75 -0.35 -6.48 -21.19
CA LEU A 75 0.27 -6.16 -19.89
C LEU A 75 -0.62 -5.24 -19.04
N GLU A 76 -1.30 -4.29 -19.68
CA GLU A 76 -2.23 -3.39 -19.02
C GLU A 76 -3.39 -4.15 -18.37
N TYR A 77 -3.88 -5.22 -19.00
CA TYR A 77 -4.90 -6.09 -18.42
C TYR A 77 -4.37 -6.77 -17.15
N HIS A 78 -3.18 -7.35 -17.20
CA HIS A 78 -2.56 -8.03 -16.06
C HIS A 78 -2.39 -7.08 -14.86
N PHE A 79 -1.91 -5.86 -15.11
CA PHE A 79 -1.83 -4.82 -14.08
C PHE A 79 -3.20 -4.47 -13.50
N CYS A 80 -4.20 -4.18 -14.35
CA CYS A 80 -5.53 -3.80 -13.88
C CYS A 80 -6.20 -4.92 -13.08
N LYS A 81 -6.10 -6.16 -13.56
CA LYS A 81 -6.61 -7.36 -12.89
C LYS A 81 -5.97 -7.53 -11.53
N ALA A 82 -4.64 -7.44 -11.44
CA ALA A 82 -3.92 -7.53 -10.18
C ALA A 82 -4.38 -6.45 -9.18
N VAL A 83 -4.46 -5.19 -9.62
CA VAL A 83 -4.92 -4.09 -8.75
C VAL A 83 -6.32 -4.36 -8.23
N ILE A 84 -7.28 -4.68 -9.09
CA ILE A 84 -8.68 -4.88 -8.71
C ILE A 84 -8.81 -6.05 -7.72
N LEU A 85 -8.23 -7.20 -8.06
CA LEU A 85 -8.30 -8.40 -7.24
C LEU A 85 -7.54 -8.27 -5.92
N SER A 86 -6.52 -7.41 -5.85
CA SER A 86 -5.81 -7.17 -4.60
C SER A 86 -6.73 -6.64 -3.49
N TYR A 87 -7.85 -5.99 -3.82
CA TYR A 87 -8.83 -5.51 -2.82
C TYR A 87 -9.77 -6.61 -2.30
N HIS A 88 -9.63 -7.85 -2.73
CA HIS A 88 -10.38 -8.96 -2.16
C HIS A 88 -9.73 -9.44 -0.86
N GLU A 89 -10.53 -10.08 -0.02
CA GLU A 89 -10.07 -10.66 1.26
C GLU A 89 -9.83 -12.18 1.15
N ASP A 90 -10.35 -12.83 0.10
CA ASP A 90 -10.18 -14.27 -0.09
C ASP A 90 -8.83 -14.61 -0.75
N LYS A 91 -8.19 -15.68 -0.25
CA LYS A 91 -6.88 -16.15 -0.75
C LYS A 91 -6.89 -16.44 -2.25
N LYS A 92 -8.00 -16.97 -2.78
CA LYS A 92 -8.14 -17.29 -4.20
C LYS A 92 -7.93 -16.06 -5.08
N SER A 93 -8.67 -14.98 -4.81
CA SER A 93 -8.54 -13.73 -5.54
C SER A 93 -7.13 -13.14 -5.42
N LEU A 94 -6.52 -13.25 -4.23
CA LEU A 94 -5.17 -12.73 -3.97
C LEU A 94 -4.09 -13.50 -4.74
N TYR A 95 -4.19 -14.83 -4.86
CA TYR A 95 -3.24 -15.60 -5.68
C TYR A 95 -3.41 -15.32 -7.17
N VAL A 96 -4.64 -15.14 -7.65
CA VAL A 96 -4.88 -14.70 -9.03
C VAL A 96 -4.33 -13.28 -9.27
N ALA A 97 -4.42 -12.41 -8.26
CA ALA A 97 -3.82 -11.08 -8.31
C ALA A 97 -2.28 -11.15 -8.38
N LEU A 98 -1.68 -12.05 -7.59
CA LEU A 98 -0.23 -12.27 -7.55
C LEU A 98 0.29 -12.77 -8.90
N ASP A 99 -0.32 -13.83 -9.44
CA ASP A 99 -0.01 -14.34 -10.79
C ASP A 99 -0.13 -13.23 -11.86
N SER A 100 -1.19 -12.42 -11.76
CA SER A 100 -1.38 -11.32 -12.70
C SER A 100 -0.31 -10.24 -12.59
N ILE A 101 0.14 -9.87 -11.37
CA ILE A 101 1.17 -8.83 -11.22
C ILE A 101 2.55 -9.35 -11.59
N GLU A 102 2.82 -10.64 -11.42
CA GLU A 102 4.08 -11.26 -11.84
C GLU A 102 4.18 -11.31 -13.35
N ASN A 103 3.11 -11.72 -14.04
CA ASN A 103 3.01 -11.63 -15.50
C ASN A 103 3.16 -10.19 -16.03
N TYR A 104 2.71 -9.19 -15.28
CA TYR A 104 2.95 -7.78 -15.65
C TYR A 104 4.43 -7.40 -15.54
N LEU A 105 5.12 -7.90 -14.51
CA LEU A 105 6.52 -7.58 -14.22
C LEU A 105 7.53 -8.39 -15.06
N THR A 106 7.11 -9.38 -15.86
CA THR A 106 8.02 -10.13 -16.74
C THR A 106 8.62 -9.29 -17.86
N GLU A 107 7.95 -8.22 -18.27
CA GLU A 107 8.36 -7.36 -19.39
C GLU A 107 9.16 -6.12 -18.95
N GLY A 108 9.30 -5.90 -17.63
CA GLY A 108 10.12 -4.82 -17.10
C GLY A 108 9.83 -4.47 -15.63
N GLU A 109 10.78 -3.76 -15.02
CA GLU A 109 10.64 -3.23 -13.67
C GLU A 109 9.74 -1.98 -13.67
N ASP A 110 8.68 -2.01 -12.87
CA ASP A 110 7.75 -0.88 -12.71
C ASP A 110 7.45 -0.63 -11.23
N GLY A 111 7.64 0.61 -10.78
CA GLY A 111 7.47 1.00 -9.38
C GLY A 111 6.04 0.78 -8.88
N LEU A 112 5.01 0.99 -9.71
CA LEU A 112 3.62 0.69 -9.34
C LEU A 112 3.37 -0.82 -9.30
N GLY A 113 3.97 -1.58 -10.20
CA GLY A 113 3.90 -3.03 -10.25
C GLY A 113 4.40 -3.67 -8.94
N PHE A 114 5.60 -3.30 -8.51
CA PHE A 114 6.16 -3.76 -7.24
C PHE A 114 5.36 -3.27 -6.02
N TYR A 115 4.79 -2.06 -6.08
CA TYR A 115 3.86 -1.60 -5.04
C TYR A 115 2.63 -2.52 -4.92
N VAL A 116 2.01 -2.88 -6.05
CA VAL A 116 0.84 -3.77 -6.07
C VAL A 116 1.22 -5.16 -5.57
N LYS A 117 2.38 -5.68 -5.98
CA LYS A 117 2.92 -6.95 -5.46
C LYS A 117 3.07 -6.91 -3.93
N GLY A 118 3.74 -5.91 -3.38
CA GLY A 118 3.89 -5.76 -1.92
C GLY A 118 2.56 -5.65 -1.18
N ARG A 119 1.57 -4.98 -1.79
CA ARG A 119 0.21 -4.90 -1.25
C ARG A 119 -0.48 -6.25 -1.19
N ILE A 120 -0.42 -7.05 -2.26
CA ILE A 120 -0.99 -8.40 -2.32
C ILE A 120 -0.31 -9.29 -1.26
N LEU A 121 1.02 -9.28 -1.23
CA LEU A 121 1.83 -10.08 -0.30
C LEU A 121 1.56 -9.72 1.17
N THR A 122 1.31 -8.44 1.47
CA THR A 122 0.92 -8.01 2.82
C THR A 122 -0.40 -8.65 3.26
N VAL A 123 -1.39 -8.75 2.37
CA VAL A 123 -2.69 -9.38 2.68
C VAL A 123 -2.55 -10.91 2.76
N LEU A 124 -1.62 -11.48 1.99
CA LEU A 124 -1.23 -12.90 2.08
C LEU A 124 -0.33 -13.21 3.30
N GLU A 125 -0.07 -12.22 4.16
CA GLU A 125 0.76 -12.35 5.37
C GLU A 125 2.24 -12.72 5.10
N GLN A 126 2.72 -12.47 3.88
CA GLN A 126 4.11 -12.65 3.48
C GLN A 126 4.90 -11.34 3.69
N TYR A 127 5.10 -10.96 4.95
CA TYR A 127 5.52 -9.60 5.31
C TYR A 127 6.95 -9.24 4.87
N ASP A 128 7.92 -10.15 4.95
CA ASP A 128 9.30 -9.87 4.53
C ASP A 128 9.37 -9.68 3.00
N THR A 129 8.76 -10.57 2.22
CA THR A 129 8.66 -10.44 0.75
C THR A 129 7.87 -9.20 0.34
N ALA A 130 6.84 -8.83 1.12
CA ALA A 130 6.09 -7.59 0.91
C ALA A 130 6.98 -6.36 1.12
N LYS A 131 7.83 -6.38 2.16
CA LYS A 131 8.80 -5.32 2.44
C LYS A 131 9.78 -5.17 1.29
N ASP A 132 10.37 -6.27 0.82
CA ASP A 132 11.32 -6.23 -0.30
C ASP A 132 10.68 -5.66 -1.57
N SER A 133 9.42 -6.03 -1.83
CA SER A 133 8.65 -5.46 -2.95
C SER A 133 8.43 -3.96 -2.80
N TYR A 134 8.16 -3.46 -1.58
CA TYR A 134 8.05 -2.03 -1.34
C TYR A 134 9.39 -1.30 -1.45
N ASP A 135 10.49 -1.90 -1.01
CA ASP A 135 11.82 -1.31 -1.14
C ASP A 135 12.22 -1.19 -2.63
N ILE A 136 11.97 -2.22 -3.45
CA ILE A 136 12.17 -2.16 -4.90
C ILE A 136 11.30 -1.05 -5.51
N SER A 137 10.01 -0.98 -5.13
CA SER A 137 9.10 0.06 -5.61
C SER A 137 9.63 1.47 -5.32
N LEU A 138 10.15 1.73 -4.11
CA LEU A 138 10.72 3.03 -3.74
C LEU A 138 12.04 3.35 -4.46
N ASN A 139 12.86 2.33 -4.75
CA ASN A 139 14.10 2.50 -5.51
C ASN A 139 13.83 2.89 -6.99
N LEU A 140 12.74 2.39 -7.56
CA LEU A 140 12.31 2.71 -8.93
C LEU A 140 11.58 4.05 -9.01
N GLU A 141 10.61 4.26 -8.11
CA GLU A 141 9.78 5.45 -8.07
C GLU A 141 9.38 5.79 -6.63
N HIS A 142 10.00 6.85 -6.10
CA HIS A 142 9.62 7.37 -4.80
C HIS A 142 8.17 7.86 -4.82
N SER A 143 7.35 7.39 -3.87
CA SER A 143 5.97 7.85 -3.71
C SER A 143 5.49 7.78 -2.27
N SER A 144 4.69 8.76 -1.86
CA SER A 144 4.07 8.80 -0.52
C SER A 144 3.25 7.53 -0.24
N ARG A 145 2.64 6.96 -1.28
CA ARG A 145 1.87 5.72 -1.23
C ARG A 145 2.69 4.52 -0.74
N THR A 146 3.82 4.26 -1.41
CA THR A 146 4.68 3.14 -1.08
C THR A 146 5.34 3.37 0.28
N THR A 147 5.82 4.59 0.55
CA THR A 147 6.39 4.98 1.85
C THR A 147 5.39 4.75 2.99
N TYR A 148 4.12 5.16 2.82
CA TYR A 148 3.07 4.91 3.81
C TYR A 148 2.82 3.42 4.05
N ARG A 149 2.74 2.60 2.99
CA ARG A 149 2.52 1.16 3.12
C ARG A 149 3.70 0.46 3.80
N LEU A 150 4.93 0.84 3.47
CA LEU A 150 6.13 0.33 4.13
C LEU A 150 6.16 0.70 5.61
N GLY A 151 5.94 1.98 5.96
CA GLY A 151 5.90 2.41 7.36
C GLY A 151 4.83 1.67 8.17
N ARG A 152 3.67 1.43 7.57
CA ARG A 152 2.62 0.59 8.18
C ARG A 152 3.04 -0.86 8.37
N LEU A 153 3.66 -1.46 7.36
CA LEU A 153 4.13 -2.85 7.42
C LEU A 153 5.14 -3.02 8.56
N LYS A 154 6.12 -2.12 8.64
CA LYS A 154 7.13 -2.06 9.71
C LYS A 154 6.51 -2.00 11.09
N GLU A 155 5.59 -1.07 11.28
CA GLU A 155 4.97 -0.79 12.58
C GLU A 155 3.90 -1.81 13.01
N GLN A 156 3.14 -2.40 12.07
CA GLN A 156 2.00 -3.27 12.38
C GLN A 156 2.37 -4.75 12.44
N PHE A 157 3.30 -5.19 11.58
CA PHE A 157 3.56 -6.61 11.37
C PHE A 157 5.00 -7.00 11.68
N LEU A 158 5.97 -6.20 11.24
CA LEU A 158 7.40 -6.51 11.44
C LEU A 158 7.97 -6.03 12.78
N GLN A 159 7.22 -5.21 13.52
CA GLN A 159 7.66 -4.62 14.80
C GLN A 159 8.97 -3.82 14.73
N THR A 160 9.27 -3.27 13.54
CA THR A 160 10.44 -2.40 13.30
C THR A 160 10.03 -0.93 13.31
N PHE A 161 11.01 -0.03 13.38
CA PHE A 161 10.74 1.41 13.38
C PHE A 161 10.30 1.86 11.98
N GLY A 162 9.05 2.31 11.86
CA GLY A 162 8.46 2.83 10.62
C GLY A 162 7.76 4.18 10.78
N LEU A 163 7.89 4.83 11.94
CA LEU A 163 7.35 6.18 12.15
C LEU A 163 7.99 7.22 11.21
N ASP A 164 9.25 7.05 10.83
CA ASP A 164 9.94 7.96 9.91
C ASP A 164 9.30 7.90 8.51
N ASP A 165 8.98 6.70 8.02
CA ASP A 165 8.26 6.49 6.78
C ASP A 165 6.83 7.05 6.83
N LEU A 166 6.10 6.80 7.92
CA LEU A 166 4.76 7.36 8.12
C LEU A 166 4.77 8.90 8.16
N PHE A 167 5.79 9.48 8.79
CA PHE A 167 6.01 10.92 8.82
C PHE A 167 6.30 11.47 7.42
N LYS A 168 7.29 10.89 6.70
CA LYS A 168 7.66 11.30 5.34
C LYS A 168 6.44 11.25 4.41
N ALA A 169 5.72 10.13 4.40
CA ALA A 169 4.52 9.96 3.58
C ALA A 169 3.42 10.97 3.89
N TYR A 170 3.22 11.31 5.17
CA TYR A 170 2.25 12.33 5.55
C TYR A 170 2.68 13.73 5.11
N THR A 171 3.95 14.09 5.29
CA THR A 171 4.45 15.43 4.90
C THR A 171 4.44 15.64 3.38
N GLU A 172 4.62 14.59 2.59
CA GLU A 172 4.51 14.64 1.13
C GLU A 172 3.08 14.84 0.64
N ASN A 173 2.11 14.26 1.34
CA ASN A 173 0.70 14.45 1.03
C ASN A 173 -0.14 14.56 2.32
N PRO A 174 -0.26 15.80 2.86
CA PRO A 174 -0.99 16.05 4.10
C PRO A 174 -2.50 15.88 4.01
N SER A 175 -3.04 15.62 2.82
CA SER A 175 -4.46 15.36 2.61
C SER A 175 -4.89 13.98 3.08
N SER A 176 -3.94 13.07 3.34
CA SER A 176 -4.25 11.71 3.75
C SER A 176 -4.63 11.60 5.23
N GLY A 177 -5.94 11.65 5.50
CA GLY A 177 -6.48 11.42 6.84
C GLY A 177 -6.13 10.05 7.43
N CYS A 178 -5.99 9.03 6.56
CA CYS A 178 -5.56 7.70 7.01
C CYS A 178 -4.10 7.67 7.42
N CYS A 179 -3.20 8.30 6.64
CA CYS A 179 -1.79 8.40 6.99
C CYS A 179 -1.62 9.15 8.31
N CYS A 180 -2.31 10.29 8.47
CA CYS A 180 -2.32 11.08 9.70
C CYS A 180 -2.79 10.27 10.93
N ARG A 181 -3.88 9.51 10.78
CA ARG A 181 -4.40 8.63 11.84
C ARG A 181 -3.37 7.59 12.26
N VAL A 182 -2.77 6.90 11.30
CA VAL A 182 -1.85 5.80 11.59
C VAL A 182 -0.54 6.33 12.17
N LEU A 183 -0.06 7.48 11.68
CA LEU A 183 1.06 8.21 12.29
C LEU A 183 0.76 8.51 13.77
N LYS A 184 -0.42 9.07 14.09
CA LYS A 184 -0.83 9.28 15.49
C LYS A 184 -0.88 7.98 16.30
N GLU A 185 -1.54 6.96 15.76
CA GLU A 185 -1.71 5.67 16.44
C GLU A 185 -0.37 5.08 16.87
N HIS A 186 0.63 5.09 15.98
CA HIS A 186 1.95 4.57 16.29
C HIS A 186 2.81 5.55 17.11
N SER A 187 2.55 6.85 17.00
CA SER A 187 3.16 7.86 17.90
C SER A 187 2.71 7.66 19.35
N MET A 188 1.46 7.28 19.57
CA MET A 188 0.93 6.90 20.88
C MET A 188 1.59 5.62 21.39
N LYS A 189 1.63 4.56 20.56
CA LYS A 189 2.23 3.26 20.92
C LYS A 189 3.70 3.35 21.30
N ARG A 190 4.44 4.29 20.68
CA ARG A 190 5.85 4.55 20.97
C ARG A 190 6.09 5.64 22.01
N GLU A 191 5.03 6.17 22.61
CA GLU A 191 5.09 7.18 23.68
C GLU A 191 5.84 8.47 23.30
N ILE A 192 5.83 8.85 22.02
CA ILE A 192 6.57 10.04 21.54
C ILE A 192 5.75 11.34 21.59
N LEU A 193 4.43 11.27 21.79
CA LEU A 193 3.57 12.47 21.84
C LEU A 193 4.03 13.52 22.88
N PRO A 194 4.48 13.15 24.10
CA PRO A 194 4.96 14.12 25.08
C PRO A 194 6.23 14.88 24.66
N LEU A 195 6.95 14.37 23.65
CA LEU A 195 8.18 14.99 23.14
C LEU A 195 7.89 16.07 22.10
N LEU A 196 6.65 16.16 21.61
CA LEU A 196 6.27 17.12 20.58
C LEU A 196 6.17 18.54 21.16
N ASN A 197 6.83 19.48 20.50
CA ASN A 197 6.68 20.91 20.77
C ASN A 197 5.32 21.39 20.24
N ALA A 198 4.32 21.38 21.11
CA ALA A 198 2.95 21.69 20.76
C ALA A 198 2.46 22.98 21.42
N ASN A 199 2.08 23.97 20.60
CA ASN A 199 1.12 24.98 21.02
C ASN A 199 -0.27 24.53 20.54
N THR A 200 -1.08 24.00 21.46
CA THR A 200 -2.41 23.47 21.14
C THR A 200 -3.49 24.58 21.04
N GLU A 201 -3.16 25.84 21.32
CA GLU A 201 -4.15 26.92 21.31
C GLU A 201 -4.64 27.22 19.88
N GLY A 202 -5.94 27.04 19.64
CA GLY A 202 -6.61 27.53 18.43
C GLY A 202 -6.53 26.63 17.18
N ASN A 203 -5.90 25.45 17.27
CA ASN A 203 -5.85 24.48 16.18
C ASN A 203 -6.35 23.09 16.63
N ILE A 204 -7.53 22.70 16.11
CA ILE A 204 -8.19 21.44 16.46
C ILE A 204 -7.38 20.20 16.05
N LEU A 205 -6.60 20.26 14.98
CA LEU A 205 -5.81 19.13 14.50
C LEU A 205 -4.57 18.92 15.37
N ILE A 206 -3.88 19.99 15.78
CA ILE A 206 -2.75 19.89 16.73
C ILE A 206 -3.24 19.34 18.07
N ALA A 207 -4.32 19.91 18.62
CA ALA A 207 -4.91 19.42 19.87
C ALA A 207 -5.39 17.96 19.74
N GLY A 208 -6.02 17.62 18.62
CA GLY A 208 -6.44 16.26 18.30
C GLY A 208 -5.27 15.29 18.12
N PHE A 209 -4.12 15.74 17.63
CA PHE A 209 -2.94 14.89 17.46
C PHE A 209 -2.26 14.58 18.79
N VAL A 210 -2.07 15.60 19.62
CA VAL A 210 -1.28 15.53 20.86
C VAL A 210 -2.09 15.01 22.04
N SER A 211 -3.36 15.41 22.17
CA SER A 211 -4.10 15.26 23.44
C SER A 211 -5.28 14.30 23.38
N SER A 212 -5.72 13.88 22.19
CA SER A 212 -6.86 12.97 22.07
C SER A 212 -6.40 11.51 22.06
N ASP A 213 -7.07 10.64 22.80
CA ASP A 213 -6.82 9.20 22.78
C ASP A 213 -7.49 8.47 21.60
N ASP A 214 -8.29 9.17 20.76
CA ASP A 214 -8.98 8.59 19.61
C ASP A 214 -8.29 9.04 18.30
N PRO A 215 -7.48 8.17 17.65
CA PRO A 215 -6.94 8.45 16.31
C PRO A 215 -8.03 8.66 15.25
N TRP A 216 -9.20 8.02 15.38
CA TRP A 216 -10.28 8.17 14.42
C TRP A 216 -10.94 9.55 14.50
N GLN A 217 -10.98 10.16 15.69
CA GLN A 217 -11.46 11.54 15.85
C GLN A 217 -10.58 12.50 15.05
N LEU A 218 -9.26 12.39 15.19
CA LEU A 218 -8.31 13.18 14.39
C LEU A 218 -8.55 13.03 12.89
N GLN A 219 -8.75 11.80 12.41
CA GLN A 219 -9.05 11.55 11.00
C GLN A 219 -10.33 12.28 10.55
N ARG A 220 -11.41 12.19 11.34
CA ARG A 220 -12.68 12.87 11.04
C ARG A 220 -12.51 14.38 11.01
N ASP A 221 -11.76 14.93 11.97
CA ASP A 221 -11.50 16.36 12.04
C ASP A 221 -10.71 16.84 10.82
N LEU A 222 -9.67 16.11 10.41
CA LEU A 222 -8.91 16.42 9.19
C LEU A 222 -9.79 16.34 7.94
N GLU A 223 -10.53 15.25 7.76
CA GLU A 223 -11.46 15.08 6.63
C GLU A 223 -12.52 16.20 6.59
N SER A 224 -12.98 16.67 7.75
CA SER A 224 -13.92 17.78 7.85
C SER A 224 -13.33 19.09 7.31
N GLN A 225 -12.08 19.42 7.65
CA GLN A 225 -11.39 20.62 7.14
C GLN A 225 -11.21 20.56 5.61
N MET A 226 -10.93 19.36 5.09
CA MET A 226 -10.71 19.13 3.65
C MET A 226 -12.01 19.10 2.82
N SER A 227 -13.14 18.84 3.48
CA SER A 227 -14.46 18.74 2.82
C SER A 227 -15.13 20.10 2.57
N LEU A 228 -14.68 21.17 3.24
CA LEU A 228 -15.28 22.50 3.13
C LEU A 228 -15.20 23.00 1.68
N ASP A 229 -16.34 23.43 1.13
CA ASP A 229 -16.43 23.82 -0.27
C ASP A 229 -16.13 25.30 -0.52
N GLU A 230 -15.78 25.68 -1.75
CA GLU A 230 -15.64 27.11 -2.11
C GLU A 230 -16.97 27.88 -1.90
N LEU A 231 -18.10 27.15 -1.93
CA LEU A 231 -19.43 27.66 -1.61
C LEU A 231 -19.68 27.86 -0.11
N SER A 232 -18.83 27.30 0.76
CA SER A 232 -18.82 27.70 2.17
C SER A 232 -18.39 29.15 2.28
N SER A 233 -18.75 29.83 3.37
CA SER A 233 -18.38 31.25 3.51
C SER A 233 -16.86 31.40 3.33
N HIS A 234 -16.41 32.41 2.58
CA HIS A 234 -14.97 32.64 2.33
C HIS A 234 -14.14 32.58 3.62
N ARG A 235 -14.70 33.07 4.74
CA ARG A 235 -14.11 32.99 6.08
C ARG A 235 -13.89 31.54 6.57
N GLN A 236 -14.83 30.62 6.34
CA GLN A 236 -14.68 29.21 6.71
C GLN A 236 -13.59 28.53 5.90
N PHE A 237 -13.52 28.77 4.60
CA PHE A 237 -12.47 28.22 3.74
C PHE A 237 -11.08 28.70 4.16
N THR A 238 -10.89 30.00 4.35
CA THR A 238 -9.60 30.57 4.80
C THR A 238 -9.21 30.04 6.18
N ASN A 239 -10.17 29.87 7.08
CA ASN A 239 -9.91 29.29 8.40
C ASN A 239 -9.45 27.82 8.30
N ALA A 240 -10.07 27.01 7.45
CA ALA A 240 -9.71 25.61 7.25
C ALA A 240 -8.28 25.48 6.67
N GLN A 241 -7.95 26.31 5.68
CA GLN A 241 -6.62 26.33 5.10
C GLN A 241 -5.56 26.76 6.12
N ARG A 242 -5.86 27.76 6.96
CA ARG A 242 -5.00 28.15 8.07
C ARG A 242 -4.76 26.99 9.04
N ILE A 243 -5.83 26.32 9.47
CA ILE A 243 -5.76 25.16 10.39
C ILE A 243 -4.89 24.04 9.79
N MET A 244 -5.08 23.72 8.51
CA MET A 244 -4.29 22.69 7.83
C MET A 244 -2.81 23.08 7.73
N ASN A 245 -2.50 24.32 7.32
CA ASN A 245 -1.12 24.78 7.17
C ASN A 245 -0.37 24.78 8.51
N GLU A 246 -0.99 25.31 9.57
CA GLU A 246 -0.43 25.29 10.93
C GLU A 246 -0.20 23.86 11.43
N PHE A 247 -1.09 22.92 11.10
CA PHE A 247 -0.93 21.51 11.48
C PHE A 247 0.23 20.84 10.75
N VAL A 248 0.40 21.09 9.45
CA VAL A 248 1.52 20.56 8.66
C VAL A 248 2.85 21.14 9.15
N GLU A 249 2.89 22.44 9.46
CA GLU A 249 4.04 23.10 10.06
C GLU A 249 4.38 22.49 11.42
N PHE A 250 3.38 22.27 12.28
CA PHE A 250 3.55 21.59 13.55
C PHE A 250 4.19 20.20 13.40
N VAL A 251 3.67 19.36 12.49
CA VAL A 251 4.26 18.03 12.26
C VAL A 251 5.71 18.17 11.77
N SER A 252 5.97 19.10 10.85
CA SER A 252 7.29 19.30 10.22
C SER A 252 8.36 19.81 11.19
N ILE A 253 8.02 20.73 12.09
CA ILE A 253 8.95 21.25 13.10
C ILE A 253 9.38 20.15 14.08
N ASN A 254 8.52 19.14 14.27
CA ASN A 254 8.78 18.00 15.16
C ASN A 254 9.43 16.80 14.45
N LYS A 255 10.02 16.98 13.27
CA LYS A 255 10.63 15.89 12.48
C LYS A 255 11.61 15.02 13.28
N ASP A 256 12.40 15.62 14.17
CA ASP A 256 13.47 14.94 14.91
C ASP A 256 12.91 13.98 15.97
N VAL A 257 11.62 14.10 16.31
CA VAL A 257 10.92 13.16 17.19
C VAL A 257 10.47 11.91 16.42
N PHE A 258 10.15 12.06 15.13
CA PHE A 258 9.68 10.97 14.27
C PHE A 258 10.82 10.23 13.57
N ILE A 259 11.96 10.89 13.38
CA ILE A 259 13.13 10.34 12.71
C ILE A 259 14.21 10.17 13.78
N PRO A 260 14.44 8.94 14.28
CA PRO A 260 15.51 8.71 15.22
C PRO A 260 16.81 9.15 14.56
N VAL A 261 17.57 9.98 15.26
CA VAL A 261 18.93 10.28 14.85
C VAL A 261 19.65 8.94 14.86
N ASN A 262 20.07 8.44 13.69
CA ASN A 262 21.00 7.33 13.62
C ASN A 262 22.21 7.73 14.46
N VAL A 263 22.26 7.24 15.70
CA VAL A 263 23.55 6.93 16.30
C VAL A 263 24.04 5.83 15.38
N GLU A 264 25.03 6.15 14.53
CA GLU A 264 25.73 5.15 13.74
C GLU A 264 26.03 3.99 14.69
N GLU A 265 25.31 2.87 14.53
CA GLU A 265 25.78 1.60 15.07
C GLU A 265 27.00 1.30 14.23
N ASP A 266 28.15 1.79 14.69
CA ASP A 266 29.48 1.29 14.35
C ASP A 266 29.45 -0.22 14.67
N TYR A 267 28.96 -1.02 13.71
CA TYR A 267 29.34 -2.41 13.61
C TYR A 267 30.78 -2.41 13.10
N ASP A 268 31.68 -2.10 14.02
CA ASP A 268 33.08 -2.48 13.93
C ASP A 268 33.12 -4.00 13.70
N ASP A 269 33.55 -4.36 12.48
CA ASP A 269 34.66 -5.29 12.27
C ASP A 269 34.59 -6.62 13.06
N TYR A 270 33.95 -7.61 12.44
CA TYR A 270 34.33 -9.00 12.63
C TYR A 270 34.64 -9.62 11.27
N ASP A 271 35.85 -9.33 10.79
CA ASP A 271 36.62 -10.24 9.96
C ASP A 271 36.82 -11.61 10.66
N ASP A 272 36.94 -12.63 9.81
CA ASP A 272 37.64 -13.90 10.04
C ASP A 272 36.90 -15.05 10.76
N TYR A 273 36.34 -15.96 9.96
CA TYR A 273 36.70 -17.38 10.05
C TYR A 273 36.65 -18.05 8.67
N GLY A 274 37.84 -18.30 8.12
CA GLY A 274 38.27 -19.68 7.86
C GLY A 274 37.60 -20.47 6.74
N ASP A 275 38.25 -20.39 5.57
CA ASP A 275 38.44 -21.48 4.60
C ASP A 275 38.44 -22.90 5.22
N SER A 276 37.54 -23.76 4.77
CA SER A 276 37.73 -25.22 4.79
C SER A 276 36.99 -25.85 3.62
N SER A 277 37.79 -26.48 2.76
CA SER A 277 37.40 -27.29 1.62
C SER A 277 36.70 -28.60 2.01
N ASP A 278 36.08 -29.19 0.98
CA ASP A 278 35.99 -30.62 0.68
C ASP A 278 34.72 -31.42 1.04
N TYR A 279 34.06 -31.83 -0.06
CA TYR A 279 33.39 -33.11 -0.31
C TYR A 279 32.15 -33.50 0.52
N TYR A 280 30.98 -33.58 -0.14
CA TYR A 280 30.41 -34.85 -0.61
C TYR A 280 29.19 -34.60 -1.52
N ASP A 281 29.26 -35.16 -2.72
CA ASP A 281 28.12 -35.49 -3.59
C ASP A 281 27.04 -36.23 -2.79
N ASN A 282 25.80 -35.76 -2.90
CA ASN A 282 24.60 -36.58 -2.80
C ASN A 282 23.48 -35.82 -3.53
N GLU A 283 23.39 -36.02 -4.84
CA GLU A 283 22.14 -35.82 -5.59
C GLU A 283 21.07 -36.75 -5.00
N PRO A 284 19.89 -36.24 -4.59
CA PRO A 284 18.73 -37.09 -4.45
C PRO A 284 18.15 -37.36 -5.84
N ASP A 285 18.12 -38.64 -6.19
CA ASP A 285 17.36 -39.22 -7.29
C ASP A 285 15.86 -38.89 -7.06
N TYR A 286 15.30 -37.96 -7.84
CA TYR A 286 13.89 -37.55 -7.77
C TYR A 286 13.04 -38.26 -8.84
N ASP A 287 13.21 -39.58 -8.95
CA ASP A 287 12.24 -40.47 -9.59
C ASP A 287 11.53 -41.25 -8.48
N GLU A 288 10.30 -40.80 -8.16
CA GLU A 288 9.25 -41.40 -7.31
C GLU A 288 8.80 -40.49 -6.17
N MET A 289 7.89 -39.54 -6.44
CA MET A 289 6.73 -39.30 -5.59
C MET A 289 5.53 -38.83 -6.42
N TYR A 290 4.75 -39.83 -6.81
CA TYR A 290 3.40 -39.74 -7.32
C TYR A 290 2.49 -39.10 -6.25
N PHE A 291 1.73 -38.08 -6.64
CA PHE A 291 0.42 -37.70 -6.10
C PHE A 291 0.19 -37.81 -4.58
N ASP A 292 0.30 -36.69 -3.87
CA ASP A 292 -0.61 -36.30 -2.77
C ASP A 292 -0.51 -34.78 -2.53
N ALA A 293 -1.26 -34.00 -3.31
CA ALA A 293 -1.38 -32.55 -3.12
C ALA A 293 -2.48 -32.18 -2.09
N MET A 294 -2.88 -33.11 -1.22
CA MET A 294 -3.75 -32.85 -0.07
C MET A 294 -3.52 -33.92 0.99
N THR A 295 -2.78 -33.59 2.05
CA THR A 295 -2.75 -34.45 3.25
C THR A 295 -3.66 -33.97 4.37
N ASP A 296 -4.25 -32.77 4.30
CA ASP A 296 -5.03 -32.22 5.43
C ASP A 296 -6.08 -31.14 5.11
N GLY A 297 -6.36 -30.80 3.84
CA GLY A 297 -7.39 -29.82 3.49
C GLY A 297 -6.99 -28.36 3.73
N GLN A 298 -5.68 -28.07 3.82
CA GLN A 298 -5.16 -26.71 3.75
C GLN A 298 -4.55 -26.45 2.37
N LEU A 299 -4.85 -25.26 1.80
CA LEU A 299 -4.17 -24.77 0.60
C LEU A 299 -2.67 -24.64 0.89
N GLY A 300 -1.84 -25.30 0.08
CA GLY A 300 -0.38 -25.17 0.11
C GLY A 300 0.10 -23.75 -0.19
N SER A 301 1.40 -23.51 -0.10
CA SER A 301 1.98 -22.20 -0.42
C SER A 301 1.90 -21.91 -1.92
N TYR A 302 1.93 -20.63 -2.32
CA TYR A 302 1.98 -20.25 -3.74
C TYR A 302 3.28 -20.70 -4.41
N ASP A 303 4.39 -20.66 -3.67
CA ASP A 303 5.68 -21.17 -4.14
C ASP A 303 5.57 -22.67 -4.45
N GLU A 304 4.91 -23.45 -3.59
CA GLU A 304 4.64 -24.87 -3.84
C GLU A 304 3.72 -25.09 -5.06
N PHE A 305 2.77 -24.18 -5.35
CA PHE A 305 1.94 -24.25 -6.55
C PHE A 305 2.75 -23.98 -7.83
N THR A 306 3.60 -22.95 -7.83
CA THR A 306 4.41 -22.57 -8.98
C THR A 306 5.56 -23.54 -9.24
N GLU A 307 6.25 -24.01 -8.19
CA GLU A 307 7.29 -25.05 -8.26
C GLU A 307 6.76 -26.37 -8.84
N ARG A 308 5.46 -26.64 -8.69
CA ARG A 308 4.78 -27.82 -9.24
C ARG A 308 4.20 -27.61 -10.64
N GLY A 309 4.56 -26.53 -11.32
CA GLY A 309 4.11 -26.23 -12.68
C GLY A 309 2.67 -25.72 -12.76
N GLY A 310 2.11 -25.23 -11.65
CA GLY A 310 0.83 -24.53 -11.64
C GLY A 310 0.88 -23.28 -12.52
N ASN A 311 -0.20 -23.03 -13.26
CA ASN A 311 -0.34 -21.83 -14.10
C ASN A 311 -1.70 -21.17 -13.88
N SER A 312 -1.89 -19.99 -14.49
CA SER A 312 -3.10 -19.18 -14.38
C SER A 312 -4.39 -19.92 -14.74
N ASP A 313 -4.33 -20.94 -15.61
CA ASP A 313 -5.51 -21.71 -16.01
C ASP A 313 -5.94 -22.70 -14.92
N TRP A 314 -5.00 -23.10 -14.04
CA TRP A 314 -5.23 -24.09 -12.99
C TRP A 314 -5.38 -23.46 -11.61
N ILE A 315 -5.11 -22.17 -11.48
CA ILE A 315 -5.23 -21.43 -10.22
C ILE A 315 -6.68 -21.43 -9.72
N ASP A 316 -7.66 -21.44 -10.63
CA ASP A 316 -9.08 -21.50 -10.30
C ASP A 316 -9.48 -22.85 -9.69
N ASP A 317 -8.88 -23.93 -10.18
CA ASP A 317 -9.10 -25.31 -9.72
C ASP A 317 -8.30 -25.63 -8.46
N TRP A 318 -7.12 -25.02 -8.30
CA TRP A 318 -6.28 -25.17 -7.12
C TRP A 318 -6.84 -24.37 -5.94
N ALA A 319 -7.17 -23.09 -6.13
CA ALA A 319 -7.67 -22.23 -5.07
C ALA A 319 -9.16 -22.41 -4.75
N GLY A 320 -9.90 -23.16 -5.59
CA GLY A 320 -11.31 -23.46 -5.41
C GLY A 320 -11.63 -24.79 -4.72
N ARG A 321 -10.61 -25.56 -4.30
CA ARG A 321 -10.77 -26.87 -3.65
C ARG A 321 -10.54 -26.83 -2.15
#